data_AF-A0A5J5SI88-F1
#
_entry.id   AF-A0A5J5SI88-F1
#
_cell.length_a   1.000
_cell.length_b   1.000
_cell.length_c   1.000
_cell.angle_alpha   90.00
_cell.angle_beta   90.00
_cell.angle_gamma   90.00
#
_symmetry.space_group_name_H-M   'P 1'
#
loop_
_entity.id
_entity.type
_entity.pdbx_description
1 polymer ?
#
loop_
_entity_poly.entity_id
_entity_poly.type
_entity_poly.pdbx_seq_one_letter_code
_entity_poly.pdbx_strand_id
1 'polypeptide(L)'
;MTFHIECNCSIKKSFTAALLEAAVVLGAVLGGRCDEDVERLRKFARYIGLLFQVVDDILDVTKSSKELGKTAGKDLLADKVTYPKLIGIEKSKEFAEKLRSDSLELLQGFDSEKAAPLIALANYIAYRQN
;
A
#
# COMPACT_ATOMS: atom_id res chain seq x y z
N MET A 1 -12.72 21.13 -1.42
CA MET A 1 -11.28 21.48 -1.43
C MET A 1 -10.54 20.25 -1.91
N THR A 2 -10.46 20.10 -3.24
CA THR A 2 -9.97 18.91 -3.93
C THR A 2 -8.45 18.97 -3.88
N PHE A 3 -7.82 18.19 -3.00
CA PHE A 3 -6.36 18.06 -2.98
C PHE A 3 -5.92 17.34 -4.27
N HIS A 4 -5.59 18.13 -5.30
CA HIS A 4 -4.76 17.69 -6.41
C HIS A 4 -3.35 17.47 -5.88
N ILE A 5 -3.03 16.24 -5.53
CA ILE A 5 -1.64 15.77 -5.44
C ILE A 5 -1.23 15.38 -6.85
N GLU A 6 -1.15 16.38 -7.73
CA GLU A 6 -0.39 16.31 -8.97
C GLU A 6 0.90 17.09 -8.72
N CYS A 7 1.90 16.45 -8.12
CA CYS A 7 3.25 16.97 -8.23
C CYS A 7 4.31 15.88 -8.07
N ASN A 8 4.75 15.43 -9.25
CA ASN A 8 6.06 14.93 -9.61
C ASN A 8 6.56 13.57 -9.10
N CYS A 9 6.92 12.79 -10.12
CA CYS A 9 7.82 11.65 -10.12
C CYS A 9 7.19 10.33 -9.68
N SER A 10 6.84 9.49 -10.67
CA SER A 10 7.05 8.06 -10.60
C SER A 10 6.68 7.45 -9.25
N ILE A 11 5.38 7.40 -8.92
CA ILE A 11 4.89 6.42 -7.95
C ILE A 11 5.33 5.08 -8.53
N LYS A 12 6.52 4.60 -8.14
CA LYS A 12 7.07 3.34 -8.64
C LYS A 12 5.96 2.33 -8.41
N LYS A 13 5.31 1.86 -9.47
CA LYS A 13 4.69 0.53 -9.42
C LYS A 13 5.84 -0.34 -8.98
N SER A 14 5.89 -0.69 -7.69
CA SER A 14 6.88 -1.63 -7.22
C SER A 14 6.61 -2.88 -8.04
N PHE A 15 7.67 -3.53 -8.50
CA PHE A 15 7.53 -4.82 -9.17
C PHE A 15 6.59 -5.74 -8.37
N THR A 16 6.63 -5.63 -7.04
CA THR A 16 5.71 -6.22 -6.08
C THR A 16 4.24 -5.89 -6.31
N ALA A 17 3.85 -4.62 -6.43
CA ALA A 17 2.46 -4.23 -6.65
C ALA A 17 1.93 -4.70 -8.02
N ALA A 18 2.77 -4.64 -9.06
CA ALA A 18 2.41 -5.11 -10.40
C ALA A 18 2.30 -6.65 -10.47
N LEU A 19 3.20 -7.37 -9.79
CA LEU A 19 3.17 -8.82 -9.70
C LEU A 19 1.97 -9.31 -8.88
N LEU A 20 1.62 -8.59 -7.81
CA LEU A 20 0.44 -8.88 -7.00
C LEU A 20 -0.84 -8.69 -7.82
N GLU A 21 -0.96 -7.57 -8.54
CA GLU A 21 -2.08 -7.31 -9.46
C GLU A 21 -2.19 -8.43 -10.51
N ALA A 22 -1.07 -8.84 -11.11
CA ALA A 22 -1.04 -9.92 -12.08
C ALA A 22 -1.48 -11.27 -11.48
N ALA A 23 -0.98 -11.65 -10.30
CA ALA A 23 -1.33 -12.92 -9.66
C ALA A 23 -2.82 -12.99 -9.30
N VAL A 24 -3.38 -11.90 -8.77
CA VAL A 24 -4.80 -11.83 -8.40
C VAL A 24 -5.70 -11.87 -9.64
N VAL A 25 -5.37 -11.09 -10.67
CA VAL A 25 -6.14 -11.06 -11.93
C VAL A 25 -6.05 -12.40 -12.67
N LEU A 26 -4.88 -13.04 -12.73
CA LEU A 26 -4.71 -14.38 -13.32
C LEU A 26 -5.56 -15.42 -12.60
N GLY A 27 -5.58 -15.40 -11.26
CA GLY A 27 -6.45 -16.28 -10.47
C GLY A 27 -7.93 -16.07 -10.74
N ALA A 28 -8.37 -14.82 -10.93
CA ALA A 28 -9.75 -14.48 -11.23
C ALA A 28 -10.20 -14.96 -12.63
N VAL A 29 -9.34 -14.74 -13.63
CA VAL A 29 -9.58 -15.14 -15.02
C VAL A 29 -9.59 -16.66 -15.15
N LEU A 30 -8.62 -17.36 -14.54
CA LEU A 30 -8.60 -18.83 -14.52
C LEU A 30 -9.79 -19.43 -13.74
N GLY A 31 -10.30 -18.71 -12.74
CA GLY A 31 -11.48 -19.09 -11.97
C GLY A 31 -12.81 -18.84 -12.67
N GLY A 32 -12.82 -18.33 -13.91
CA GLY A 32 -14.04 -18.08 -14.69
C GLY A 32 -14.95 -16.99 -14.10
N ARG A 33 -14.38 -16.04 -13.37
CA ARG A 33 -15.15 -14.94 -12.75
C ARG A 33 -15.56 -13.89 -13.78
N CYS A 34 -16.64 -13.16 -13.51
CA CYS A 34 -17.13 -12.11 -14.40
C CYS A 34 -16.20 -10.89 -14.39
N ASP A 35 -16.32 -10.03 -15.40
CA ASP A 35 -15.49 -8.83 -15.56
C ASP A 35 -15.60 -7.88 -14.34
N GLU A 36 -16.76 -7.82 -13.69
CA GLU A 36 -16.96 -7.02 -12.48
C GLU A 36 -16.09 -7.48 -11.30
N ASP A 37 -15.96 -8.80 -11.11
CA ASP A 37 -15.10 -9.38 -10.08
C ASP A 37 -13.62 -9.11 -10.40
N VAL A 38 -13.23 -9.18 -11.67
CA VAL A 38 -11.87 -8.86 -12.12
C VAL A 38 -11.54 -7.39 -11.84
N GLU A 39 -12.46 -6.46 -12.12
CA GLU A 39 -12.26 -5.04 -11.82
C GLU A 39 -12.19 -4.77 -10.31
N ARG A 40 -13.01 -5.44 -9.50
CA ARG A 40 -12.95 -5.36 -8.03
C ARG A 40 -11.59 -5.80 -7.50
N LEU A 41 -11.10 -6.94 -8.00
CA LEU A 41 -9.79 -7.47 -7.65
C LEU A 41 -8.63 -6.58 -8.13
N ARG A 42 -8.78 -5.93 -9.29
CA ARG A 42 -7.80 -4.94 -9.76
C ARG A 42 -7.76 -3.72 -8.85
N LYS A 43 -8.91 -3.21 -8.42
CA LYS A 43 -8.98 -2.10 -7.45
C LYS A 43 -8.36 -2.50 -6.11
N PHE A 44 -8.63 -3.72 -5.64
CA PHE A 44 -8.01 -4.28 -4.45
C PHE A 44 -6.48 -4.25 -4.56
N ALA A 45 -5.92 -4.78 -5.65
CA ALA A 45 -4.47 -4.81 -5.86
C ALA A 45 -3.85 -3.41 -5.88
N ARG A 46 -4.55 -2.41 -6.44
CA ARG A 46 -4.09 -1.01 -6.44
C ARG A 46 -4.04 -0.42 -5.03
N TYR A 47 -5.06 -0.67 -4.20
CA TYR A 47 -5.09 -0.21 -2.81
C TYR A 47 -4.00 -0.88 -1.97
N ILE A 48 -3.78 -2.18 -2.15
CA ILE A 48 -2.69 -2.89 -1.46
C ILE A 48 -1.31 -2.37 -1.91
N GLY A 49 -1.13 -2.10 -3.20
CA GLY A 49 0.11 -1.51 -3.71
C GLY A 49 0.41 -0.14 -3.11
N LEU A 50 -0.61 0.71 -2.98
CA LEU A 50 -0.49 2.02 -2.34
C LEU A 50 -0.24 1.90 -0.82
N LEU A 51 -0.96 1.00 -0.14
CA LEU A 51 -0.77 0.69 1.27
C LEU A 51 0.68 0.29 1.55
N PHE A 52 1.25 -0.57 0.70
CA PHE A 52 2.64 -0.99 0.83
C PHE A 52 3.62 0.20 0.77
N GLN A 53 3.40 1.15 -0.15
CA GLN A 53 4.24 2.34 -0.27
C GLN A 53 4.13 3.25 0.95
N VAL A 54 2.91 3.50 1.42
CA VAL A 54 2.68 4.35 2.60
C VAL A 54 3.35 3.74 3.83
N VAL A 55 3.21 2.43 4.04
CA VAL A 55 3.84 1.73 5.16
C VAL A 55 5.37 1.72 5.02
N ASP A 56 5.91 1.51 3.83
CA ASP A 56 7.35 1.54 3.57
C ASP A 56 7.95 2.93 3.87
N ASP A 57 7.27 4.00 3.44
CA ASP A 57 7.66 5.38 3.74
C ASP A 57 7.59 5.69 5.26
N ILE A 58 6.57 5.18 5.97
CA ILE A 58 6.48 5.31 7.44
C ILE A 58 7.65 4.59 8.10
N LEU A 59 7.97 3.38 7.66
CA LEU A 59 9.08 2.59 8.21
C LEU A 59 10.43 3.26 7.93
N ASP A 60 10.64 3.81 6.73
CA ASP A 60 11.86 4.52 6.34
C ASP A 60 12.11 5.74 7.23
N VAL A 61 11.09 6.58 7.44
CA VAL A 61 11.19 7.76 8.31
C VAL A 61 11.38 7.37 9.78
N THR A 62 10.69 6.34 10.26
CA THR A 62 10.76 5.92 11.67
C THR A 62 12.09 5.24 12.00
N LYS A 63 12.60 4.38 11.09
CA LYS A 63 13.91 3.73 11.21
C LYS A 63 15.02 4.77 11.09
N SER A 64 14.95 5.66 10.11
CA SER A 64 15.90 6.77 9.95
C SER A 64 15.92 7.65 11.20
N SER A 65 14.79 8.01 11.80
CA SER A 65 14.77 8.76 13.06
C SER A 65 15.47 8.04 14.22
N LYS A 66 15.35 6.71 14.31
CA LYS A 66 16.01 5.89 15.34
C LYS A 66 17.51 5.75 15.10
N GLU A 67 17.92 5.67 13.83
CA GLU A 67 19.33 5.58 13.39
C GLU A 67 20.04 6.94 13.44
N LEU A 68 19.34 8.03 13.13
CA LEU A 68 19.79 9.42 13.25
C LEU A 68 20.03 9.79 14.72
N GLY A 69 19.32 9.18 15.67
CA GLY A 69 19.62 9.29 17.11
C GLY A 69 21.02 8.77 17.50
N LYS A 70 21.66 7.94 16.66
CA LYS A 70 23.06 7.52 16.82
C LYS A 70 24.05 8.24 15.89
N THR A 71 23.56 8.96 14.88
CA THR A 71 24.40 9.51 13.80
C THR A 71 23.83 10.85 13.30
N ALA A 72 23.58 11.79 14.22
CA ALA A 72 22.86 13.05 13.99
C ALA A 72 23.54 14.06 13.03
N GLY A 73 24.48 13.65 12.18
CA GLY A 73 25.40 14.57 11.52
C GLY A 73 25.48 14.56 10.00
N LYS A 74 24.85 13.64 9.24
CA LYS A 74 25.23 13.49 7.81
C LYS A 74 24.16 13.47 6.73
N ASP A 75 22.88 13.19 7.01
CA ASP A 75 21.92 13.01 5.91
C ASP A 75 20.71 13.93 5.98
N LEU A 76 20.96 15.23 5.82
CA LEU A 76 19.96 16.22 5.42
C LEU A 76 19.65 16.19 3.90
N LEU A 77 20.11 15.17 3.18
CA LEU A 77 20.11 15.10 1.71
C LEU A 77 19.13 14.09 1.10
N ALA A 78 18.18 13.55 1.87
CA ALA A 78 17.09 12.78 1.28
C ALA A 78 15.96 13.73 0.87
N ASP A 79 16.08 14.31 -0.33
CA ASP A 79 15.05 15.13 -0.99
C ASP A 79 13.87 14.29 -1.50
N LYS A 80 13.67 13.10 -0.91
CA LYS A 80 12.56 12.20 -1.21
C LYS A 80 11.31 12.76 -0.54
N VAL A 81 10.31 13.08 -1.35
CA VAL A 81 8.98 13.42 -0.87
C VAL A 81 8.29 12.12 -0.47
N THR A 82 8.09 11.93 0.84
CA THR A 82 7.42 10.74 1.41
C THR A 82 6.10 11.14 2.05
N TYR A 83 5.16 10.20 2.18
CA TYR A 83 3.86 10.46 2.81
C TYR A 83 3.97 11.10 4.20
N PRO A 84 4.81 10.58 5.13
CA PRO A 84 4.99 11.20 6.44
C PRO A 84 5.50 12.64 6.40
N LYS A 85 6.30 13.00 5.38
CA LYS A 85 6.83 14.36 5.20
C LYS A 85 5.75 15.32 4.66
N LEU A 86 4.79 14.81 3.89
CA LEU A 86 3.70 15.60 3.29
C LEU A 86 2.53 15.83 4.24
N ILE A 87 2.05 14.78 4.90
CA ILE A 87 0.81 14.82 5.71
C ILE A 87 1.05 14.56 7.20
N GLY A 88 2.28 14.23 7.60
CA GLY A 88 2.62 13.84 8.97
C GLY A 88 2.49 12.33 9.21
N ILE A 89 3.24 11.82 10.19
CA ILE A 89 3.28 10.39 10.53
C ILE A 89 1.90 9.87 10.93
N GLU A 90 1.17 10.58 11.80
CA GLU A 90 -0.11 10.07 12.28
C GLU A 90 -1.19 10.04 11.19
N LYS A 91 -1.29 11.08 10.36
CA LYS A 91 -2.19 11.05 9.20
C LYS A 91 -1.79 10.00 8.16
N SER A 92 -0.50 9.69 8.04
CA SER A 92 -0.03 8.62 7.17
C SER A 92 -0.46 7.24 7.68
N LYS A 93 -0.45 7.01 9.00
CA LYS A 93 -0.98 5.78 9.60
C LYS A 93 -2.51 5.68 9.43
N GLU A 94 -3.23 6.77 9.65
CA GLU A 94 -4.68 6.83 9.39
C GLU A 94 -5.00 6.52 7.92
N PHE A 95 -4.20 7.07 7.00
CA PHE A 95 -4.35 6.81 5.57
C PHE A 95 -4.05 5.34 5.22
N ALA A 96 -3.03 4.72 5.83
CA ALA A 96 -2.74 3.31 5.68
C ALA A 96 -3.91 2.43 6.19
N GLU A 97 -4.46 2.72 7.37
CA GLU A 97 -5.64 1.98 7.88
C GLU A 97 -6.86 2.15 6.98
N LYS A 98 -7.06 3.35 6.42
CA LYS A 98 -8.13 3.58 5.44
C LYS A 98 -7.94 2.72 4.18
N LEU A 99 -6.74 2.72 3.60
CA LEU A 99 -6.43 1.89 2.43
C LEU A 99 -6.63 0.40 2.70
N ARG A 100 -6.29 -0.06 3.91
CA ARG A 100 -6.56 -1.43 4.35
C ARG A 100 -8.06 -1.70 4.39
N SER A 101 -8.84 -0.84 5.05
CA SER A 101 -10.30 -0.99 5.13
C SER A 101 -10.95 -1.02 3.75
N ASP A 102 -10.64 -0.04 2.90
CA ASP A 102 -11.16 0.08 1.54
C ASP A 102 -10.78 -1.14 0.69
N SER A 103 -9.60 -1.73 0.90
CA SER A 103 -9.20 -2.96 0.22
C SER A 103 -10.01 -4.18 0.68
N LEU A 104 -10.27 -4.33 1.98
CA LEU A 104 -11.03 -5.45 2.52
C LEU A 104 -12.51 -5.38 2.12
N GLU A 105 -13.07 -4.17 2.01
CA GLU A 105 -14.43 -3.96 1.48
C GLU A 105 -14.58 -4.47 0.05
N LEU A 106 -13.55 -4.33 -0.79
CA LEU A 106 -13.57 -4.85 -2.17
C LEU A 106 -13.57 -6.37 -2.25
N LEU A 107 -13.20 -7.07 -1.16
CA LEU A 107 -13.27 -8.52 -1.05
C LEU A 107 -14.61 -9.01 -0.48
N GLN A 108 -15.52 -8.12 -0.07
CA GLN A 108 -16.85 -8.52 0.39
C GLN A 108 -17.66 -9.12 -0.77
N GLY A 109 -18.28 -10.26 -0.51
CA GLY A 109 -19.04 -11.03 -1.51
C GLY A 109 -18.21 -12.06 -2.28
N PHE A 110 -16.88 -12.08 -2.09
CA PHE A 110 -16.07 -13.22 -2.49
C PHE A 110 -16.18 -14.34 -1.46
N ASP A 111 -15.88 -15.56 -1.89
CA ASP A 111 -15.79 -16.73 -1.01
C ASP A 111 -14.73 -16.51 0.07
N SER A 112 -15.13 -16.60 1.34
CA SER A 112 -14.28 -16.28 2.49
C SER A 112 -13.02 -17.15 2.56
N GLU A 113 -13.08 -18.43 2.15
CA GLU A 113 -11.92 -19.32 2.15
C GLU A 113 -10.96 -18.95 1.02
N LYS A 114 -11.48 -18.59 -0.15
CA LYS A 114 -10.67 -18.16 -1.30
C LYS A 114 -10.08 -16.77 -1.13
N ALA A 115 -10.77 -15.88 -0.41
CA ALA A 115 -10.31 -14.52 -0.12
C ALA A 115 -9.35 -14.45 1.09
N ALA A 116 -9.33 -15.48 1.95
CA ALA A 116 -8.51 -15.49 3.16
C ALA A 116 -7.02 -15.18 2.93
N PRO A 117 -6.34 -15.70 1.89
CA PRO A 117 -4.95 -15.32 1.60
C PRO A 117 -4.76 -13.84 1.26
N LEU A 118 -5.73 -13.23 0.56
CA LEU A 118 -5.69 -11.82 0.17
C LEU A 118 -5.92 -10.91 1.39
N ILE A 119 -6.85 -11.31 2.27
CA ILE A 119 -7.11 -10.63 3.54
C ILE A 119 -5.87 -10.71 4.44
N ALA A 120 -5.25 -11.90 4.55
CA ALA A 120 -4.04 -12.10 5.33
C ALA A 120 -2.89 -11.23 4.81
N LEU A 121 -2.74 -11.12 3.47
CA LEU A 121 -1.74 -10.26 2.86
C LEU A 121 -1.98 -8.77 3.15
N ALA A 122 -3.22 -8.30 3.03
CA ALA A 122 -3.57 -6.91 3.32
C ALA A 122 -3.21 -6.52 4.77
N ASN A 123 -3.53 -7.40 5.71
CA ASN A 123 -3.18 -7.22 7.12
C ASN A 123 -1.67 -7.32 7.36
N TYR A 124 -0.99 -8.26 6.71
CA TYR A 124 0.47 -8.39 6.80
C TYR A 124 1.18 -7.10 6.35
N ILE A 125 0.75 -6.52 5.24
CA ILE A 125 1.33 -5.28 4.72
C ILE A 125 1.04 -4.10 5.65
N ALA A 126 -0.16 -4.01 6.22
CA ALA A 126 -0.51 -2.92 7.14
C ALA A 126 0.32 -2.95 8.44
N TYR A 127 0.61 -4.13 8.96
CA TYR A 127 1.25 -4.32 10.27
C TYR A 127 2.71 -4.77 10.21
N ARG A 128 3.33 -4.81 9.02
CA ARG A 128 4.74 -5.17 8.89
C ARG A 128 5.61 -4.19 9.68
N GLN A 129 6.60 -4.72 10.39
CA GLN A 129 7.54 -3.94 11.19
C GLN A 129 8.92 -3.82 10.52
N ASN A 130 9.11 -4.44 9.36
CA ASN A 130 10.40 -4.63 8.71
C ASN A 130 10.26 -4.44 7.21
#